data_AF-Q7PRI3-F1
#
_entry.id   AF-Q7PRI3-F1
#
_cell.length_a   1.000
_cell.length_b   1.000
_cell.length_c   1.000
_cell.angle_alpha   90.00
_cell.angle_beta   90.00
_cell.angle_gamma   90.00
#
_symmetry.space_group_name_H-M   'P 1'
#
loop_
_entity.id
_entity.type
_entity.pdbx_description
1 polymer ?
#
loop_
_entity_poly.entity_id
_entity_poly.type
_entity_poly.pdbx_seq_one_letter_code
_entity_poly.pdbx_strand_id
1 'polypeptide(L)'
;VCDGVKQLVCDSCSTFRVCLGTVNGQDLTIACPTDQPYCNYGATTDYCSATPIPNICTDASQNAIFTCPAIGTFPDPTNCRIYHGCSSVGQTSSIYTCPTGYVFNAVLELCALENVFSRCVTLQCSGNFVGHVRYGQSLRFYGLCDGTGQAPIMYKCPNRANFAFIAGSTFGECSYLCPAQGNYPNSNDPATYFQCFWANRRLRYNLVHCPVGLTFNSRLQYCT
;
A
#
# COMPACT_ATOMS: atom_id res chain seq x y z
N VAL A 1 9.01 -14.64 4.08
CA VAL A 1 8.46 -15.20 2.83
C VAL A 1 8.66 -16.71 2.87
N CYS A 2 7.71 -17.51 2.38
CA CYS A 2 7.88 -18.95 2.26
C CYS A 2 8.90 -19.24 1.14
N ASP A 3 10.17 -19.35 1.52
CA ASP A 3 11.33 -19.52 0.64
C ASP A 3 11.88 -20.97 0.66
N GLY A 4 11.15 -21.88 1.30
CA GLY A 4 11.58 -23.27 1.50
C GLY A 4 12.56 -23.47 2.67
N VAL A 5 12.94 -22.39 3.37
CA VAL A 5 13.83 -22.45 4.55
C VAL A 5 13.01 -22.43 5.84
N LYS A 6 11.96 -21.60 5.90
CA LYS A 6 11.07 -21.49 7.05
C LYS A 6 9.77 -22.27 6.87
N GLN A 7 9.34 -22.95 7.92
CA GLN A 7 8.07 -23.70 7.96
C GLN A 7 6.87 -22.81 8.28
N LEU A 8 7.05 -21.82 9.16
CA LEU A 8 6.08 -20.78 9.46
C LEU A 8 6.73 -19.42 9.25
N VAL A 9 5.99 -18.50 8.64
CA VAL A 9 6.42 -17.12 8.43
C VAL A 9 5.34 -16.19 8.95
N CYS A 10 5.69 -15.20 9.77
CA CYS A 10 4.75 -14.17 10.19
C CYS A 10 4.12 -13.52 8.97
N ASP A 11 2.80 -13.57 8.96
CA ASP A 11 1.95 -12.93 7.98
C ASP A 11 1.62 -11.54 8.54
N SER A 12 0.86 -11.46 9.62
CA SER A 12 0.70 -10.22 10.38
C SER A 12 1.40 -10.29 11.74
N CYS A 13 1.26 -9.23 12.55
CA CYS A 13 1.69 -9.25 13.94
C CYS A 13 0.92 -10.26 14.80
N SER A 14 -0.15 -10.86 14.31
CA SER A 14 -0.96 -11.83 15.05
C SER A 14 -1.29 -13.09 14.25
N THR A 15 -0.72 -13.25 13.05
CA THR A 15 -0.97 -14.41 12.20
C THR A 15 0.32 -14.87 11.53
N PHE A 16 0.44 -16.15 11.26
CA PHE A 16 1.52 -16.71 10.45
C PHE A 16 0.96 -17.53 9.30
N ARG A 17 1.67 -17.49 8.17
CA ARG A 17 1.44 -18.40 7.03
C ARG A 17 2.22 -19.69 7.28
N VAL A 18 1.54 -20.81 7.10
CA VAL A 18 2.16 -22.14 7.05
C VAL A 18 2.69 -22.37 5.63
N CYS A 19 4.00 -22.56 5.51
CA CYS A 19 4.65 -22.79 4.24
C CYS A 19 4.52 -24.26 3.83
N LEU A 20 3.41 -24.61 3.17
CA LEU A 20 3.10 -25.96 2.70
C LEU A 20 3.62 -26.21 1.28
N GLY A 21 4.94 -26.30 1.09
CA GLY A 21 5.54 -26.74 -0.18
C GLY A 21 5.24 -25.85 -1.40
N THR A 22 5.64 -26.30 -2.60
CA THR A 22 5.78 -25.49 -3.83
C THR A 22 4.48 -25.16 -4.57
N VAL A 23 3.30 -25.29 -3.95
CA VAL A 23 2.02 -25.04 -4.63
C VAL A 23 1.48 -23.67 -4.22
N ASN A 24 1.60 -22.70 -5.12
CA ASN A 24 1.01 -21.36 -4.91
C ASN A 24 -0.50 -21.48 -4.64
N GLY A 25 -0.96 -20.99 -3.49
CA GLY A 25 -2.38 -20.88 -3.15
C GLY A 25 -2.92 -21.89 -2.12
N GLN A 26 -2.07 -22.69 -1.46
CA GLN A 26 -2.48 -23.54 -0.32
C GLN A 26 -1.94 -23.04 1.04
N ASP A 27 -1.38 -21.84 1.10
CA ASP A 27 -0.86 -21.27 2.34
C ASP A 27 -1.99 -21.06 3.35
N LEU A 28 -1.95 -21.81 4.45
CA LEU A 28 -2.89 -21.67 5.54
C LEU A 28 -2.41 -20.52 6.44
N THR A 29 -3.25 -19.50 6.62
CA THR A 29 -3.00 -18.46 7.64
C THR A 29 -3.59 -18.92 8.97
N ILE A 30 -2.76 -18.98 10.00
CA ILE A 30 -3.14 -19.34 11.37
C ILE A 30 -2.96 -18.12 12.27
N ALA A 31 -3.95 -17.84 13.12
CA ALA A 31 -3.86 -16.82 14.14
C ALA A 31 -3.06 -17.30 15.35
N CYS A 32 -2.26 -16.40 15.91
CA CYS A 32 -1.62 -16.61 17.20
C CYS A 32 -2.67 -16.74 18.31
N PRO A 33 -2.43 -17.60 19.31
CA PRO A 33 -3.36 -17.81 20.41
C PRO A 33 -3.40 -16.57 21.31
N THR A 34 -4.49 -16.42 22.06
CA THR A 34 -4.77 -15.19 22.84
C THR A 34 -3.79 -14.94 23.98
N ASP A 35 -3.12 -15.96 24.49
CA ASP A 35 -2.08 -15.88 25.53
C ASP A 35 -0.71 -15.49 24.96
N GLN A 36 -0.51 -15.65 23.65
CA GLN A 36 0.70 -15.27 22.92
C GLN A 36 0.35 -14.57 21.61
N PRO A 37 -0.26 -13.38 21.66
CA PRO A 37 -0.93 -12.80 20.51
C PRO A 37 0.04 -12.23 19.45
N TYR A 38 1.35 -12.22 19.70
CA TYR A 38 2.33 -11.58 18.83
C TYR A 38 3.14 -12.59 18.02
N CYS A 39 3.15 -12.45 16.69
CA CYS A 39 4.05 -13.21 15.83
C CYS A 39 5.44 -12.57 15.81
N ASN A 40 6.46 -13.36 16.17
CA ASN A 40 7.85 -12.95 16.22
C ASN A 40 8.72 -13.74 15.22
N TYR A 41 9.76 -13.09 14.70
CA TYR A 41 10.69 -13.73 13.76
C TYR A 41 11.62 -14.71 14.49
N GLY A 42 11.66 -15.95 14.03
CA GLY A 42 12.61 -16.96 14.51
C GLY A 42 13.65 -17.34 13.46
N ALA A 43 14.68 -18.05 13.89
CA ALA A 43 15.81 -18.43 13.03
C ALA A 43 15.44 -19.53 12.03
N THR A 44 14.69 -20.55 12.47
CA THR A 44 14.27 -21.70 11.66
C THR A 44 12.78 -21.69 11.32
N THR A 45 11.98 -21.04 12.14
CA THR A 45 10.55 -20.83 11.95
C THR A 45 10.12 -19.63 12.78
N ASP A 46 9.14 -18.86 12.30
CA ASP A 46 8.51 -17.82 13.11
C ASP A 46 7.57 -18.44 14.15
N TYR A 47 7.25 -17.71 15.21
CA TYR A 47 6.54 -18.24 16.39
C TYR A 47 5.69 -17.19 17.09
N CYS A 48 4.67 -17.63 17.82
CA CYS A 48 3.85 -16.76 18.65
C CYS A 48 4.51 -16.47 20.01
N SER A 49 4.31 -15.26 20.53
CA SER A 49 4.94 -14.73 21.73
C SER A 49 3.95 -13.88 22.53
N ALA A 50 4.10 -13.89 23.85
CA ALA A 50 3.40 -12.95 24.74
C ALA A 50 3.99 -11.54 24.66
N THR A 51 5.23 -11.40 24.20
CA THR A 51 5.92 -10.11 24.03
C THR A 51 6.08 -9.77 22.55
N PRO A 52 5.71 -8.53 22.16
CA PRO A 52 5.85 -8.10 20.79
C PRO A 52 7.29 -7.86 20.40
N ILE A 53 7.61 -7.95 19.10
CA ILE A 53 8.84 -7.37 18.58
C ILE A 53 8.79 -5.85 18.81
N PRO A 54 9.73 -5.25 19.57
CA PRO A 54 9.74 -3.83 19.83
C PRO A 54 9.78 -3.02 18.52
N ASN A 55 8.90 -2.02 18.39
CA ASN A 55 8.74 -1.17 17.20
C ASN A 55 8.25 -1.86 15.92
N ILE A 56 8.01 -3.18 15.93
CA ILE A 56 7.46 -3.92 14.79
C ILE A 56 6.05 -4.43 15.07
N CYS A 57 5.71 -4.80 16.30
CA CYS A 57 4.36 -5.27 16.64
C CYS A 57 3.88 -4.74 17.99
N THR A 58 3.94 -3.43 18.25
CA THR A 58 3.58 -2.87 19.58
C THR A 58 2.12 -3.09 19.97
N ASP A 59 1.28 -3.50 19.02
CA ASP A 59 -0.07 -4.04 19.20
C ASP A 59 -0.27 -5.11 18.10
N ALA A 60 -0.98 -6.19 18.39
CA ALA A 60 -1.25 -7.30 17.46
C ALA A 60 -2.01 -6.86 16.19
N SER A 61 -2.64 -5.68 16.25
CA SER A 61 -3.36 -4.99 15.18
C SER A 61 -2.55 -3.91 14.45
N GLN A 62 -1.39 -3.51 14.98
CA GLN A 62 -0.54 -2.48 14.41
C GLN A 62 0.52 -3.15 13.52
N ASN A 63 0.74 -2.59 12.33
CA ASN A 63 1.82 -2.98 11.42
C ASN A 63 1.53 -4.29 10.67
N ALA A 64 0.28 -4.47 10.24
CA ALA A 64 -0.09 -5.55 9.34
C ALA A 64 0.47 -5.29 7.94
N ILE A 65 1.10 -6.30 7.35
CA ILE A 65 1.33 -6.32 5.90
C ILE A 65 -0.02 -6.23 5.18
N PHE A 66 -0.01 -5.71 3.96
CA PHE A 66 -1.21 -5.70 3.13
C PHE A 66 -0.88 -6.11 1.69
N THR A 67 -1.93 -6.47 0.96
CA THR A 67 -1.84 -6.74 -0.47
C THR A 67 -1.68 -5.42 -1.23
N CYS A 68 -0.51 -5.22 -1.84
CA CYS A 68 -0.12 -4.03 -2.57
C CYS A 68 -1.13 -3.67 -3.66
N PRO A 69 -1.85 -2.54 -3.54
CA PRO A 69 -2.81 -2.12 -4.55
C PRO A 69 -2.13 -1.39 -5.72
N ALA A 70 -0.89 -0.96 -5.56
CA ALA A 70 -0.06 -0.36 -6.58
C ALA A 70 1.43 -0.50 -6.23
N ILE A 71 2.33 -0.30 -7.20
CA ILE A 71 3.77 -0.29 -6.99
C ILE A 71 4.22 0.99 -6.28
N GLY A 72 5.15 0.87 -5.34
CA GLY A 72 5.89 1.94 -4.67
C GLY A 72 5.63 2.03 -3.18
N THR A 73 5.80 3.21 -2.59
CA THR A 73 5.72 3.40 -1.14
C THR A 73 4.33 3.85 -0.69
N PHE A 74 3.86 3.36 0.46
CA PHE A 74 2.58 3.71 1.08
C PHE A 74 2.77 4.02 2.56
N PRO A 75 2.12 5.04 3.12
CA PRO A 75 2.08 5.19 4.57
C PRO A 75 1.28 4.07 5.20
N ASP A 76 1.62 3.70 6.43
CA ASP A 76 0.74 2.89 7.26
C ASP A 76 -0.48 3.72 7.73
N PRO A 77 -1.70 3.16 7.70
CA PRO A 77 -2.89 3.91 8.08
C PRO A 77 -2.99 4.19 9.58
N THR A 78 -2.39 3.38 10.45
CA THR A 78 -2.55 3.50 11.91
C THR A 78 -1.26 3.91 12.63
N ASN A 79 -0.11 3.80 11.97
CA ASN A 79 1.19 4.17 12.52
C ASN A 79 1.99 5.07 11.57
N CYS A 80 1.99 6.38 11.84
CA CYS A 80 2.68 7.37 11.00
C CYS A 80 4.22 7.23 10.93
N ARG A 81 4.83 6.37 11.77
CA ARG A 81 6.27 6.07 11.72
C ARG A 81 6.57 4.89 10.81
N ILE A 82 5.56 4.25 10.24
CA ILE A 82 5.73 3.08 9.38
C ILE A 82 5.28 3.41 7.97
N TYR A 83 6.00 2.84 7.02
CA TYR A 83 5.65 2.84 5.63
C TYR A 83 5.89 1.47 5.02
N HIS A 84 5.19 1.23 3.92
CA HIS A 84 5.12 -0.05 3.24
C HIS A 84 5.70 0.09 1.85
N GLY A 85 6.63 -0.80 1.50
CA GLY A 85 7.17 -0.92 0.14
C GLY A 85 6.45 -2.01 -0.64
N CYS A 86 6.01 -1.66 -1.84
CA CYS A 86 5.33 -2.56 -2.76
C CYS A 86 6.11 -2.67 -4.07
N SER A 87 6.67 -3.86 -4.34
CA SER A 87 7.43 -4.13 -5.57
C SER A 87 6.55 -4.52 -6.76
N SER A 88 5.37 -5.10 -6.49
CA SER A 88 4.40 -5.51 -7.51
C SER A 88 2.97 -5.41 -6.99
N VAL A 89 2.01 -5.23 -7.89
CA VAL A 89 0.57 -5.23 -7.58
C VAL A 89 0.14 -6.64 -7.19
N GLY A 90 -0.70 -6.76 -6.15
CA GLY A 90 -1.22 -8.04 -5.67
C GLY A 90 -0.25 -8.84 -4.81
N GLN A 91 1.00 -8.38 -4.64
CA GLN A 91 1.96 -8.98 -3.72
C GLN A 91 1.80 -8.40 -2.30
N THR A 92 2.41 -9.06 -1.33
CA THR A 92 2.46 -8.59 0.05
C THR A 92 3.47 -7.43 0.20
N SER A 93 3.13 -6.43 1.01
CA SER A 93 4.01 -5.30 1.32
C SER A 93 5.21 -5.68 2.20
N SER A 94 6.29 -4.92 2.09
CA SER A 94 7.41 -4.94 3.04
C SER A 94 7.28 -3.77 4.01
N ILE A 95 7.48 -4.02 5.31
CA ILE A 95 7.33 -3.01 6.36
C ILE A 95 8.66 -2.32 6.64
N TYR A 96 8.62 -1.00 6.78
CA TYR A 96 9.77 -0.19 7.16
C TYR A 96 9.38 0.80 8.25
N THR A 97 10.32 1.07 9.16
CA THR A 97 10.12 2.00 10.28
C THR A 97 11.04 3.20 10.13
N CYS A 98 10.49 4.39 10.28
CA CYS A 98 11.25 5.61 10.31
C CYS A 98 12.16 5.69 11.56
N PRO A 99 13.32 6.36 11.47
CA PRO A 99 14.18 6.62 12.63
C PRO A 99 13.44 7.36 13.75
N THR A 100 13.96 7.29 14.98
CA THR A 100 13.39 8.00 16.15
C THR A 100 13.28 9.51 15.88
N GLY A 101 12.09 10.08 16.13
CA GLY A 101 11.77 11.48 15.85
C GLY A 101 11.36 11.78 14.40
N TYR A 102 11.23 10.77 13.54
CA TYR A 102 10.79 10.91 12.15
C TYR A 102 9.45 10.20 11.93
N VAL A 103 8.66 10.77 11.03
CA VAL A 103 7.38 10.24 10.54
C VAL A 103 7.37 10.24 9.01
N PHE A 104 6.51 9.44 8.40
CA PHE A 104 6.37 9.41 6.95
C PHE A 104 5.89 10.77 6.42
N ASN A 105 6.55 11.27 5.38
CA ASN A 105 6.13 12.44 4.63
C ASN A 105 5.53 12.00 3.30
N ALA A 106 4.21 12.17 3.14
CA ALA A 106 3.48 11.75 1.96
C ALA A 106 3.74 12.58 0.69
N VAL A 107 4.41 13.73 0.81
CA VAL A 107 4.82 14.55 -0.35
C VAL A 107 6.16 14.07 -0.89
N LEU A 108 7.09 13.74 0.01
CA LEU A 108 8.44 13.28 -0.34
C LEU A 108 8.56 11.76 -0.47
N GLU A 109 7.56 11.01 0.02
CA GLU A 109 7.53 9.54 0.10
C GLU A 109 8.71 8.94 0.88
N LEU A 110 9.13 9.63 1.95
CA LEU A 110 10.25 9.25 2.81
C LEU A 110 10.04 9.71 4.25
N CYS A 111 10.89 9.24 5.16
CA CYS A 111 10.88 9.68 6.55
C CYS A 111 11.39 11.12 6.67
N ALA A 112 10.62 11.99 7.34
CA ALA A 112 10.99 13.37 7.60
C ALA A 112 10.85 13.71 9.09
N LEU A 113 11.64 14.67 9.56
CA LEU A 113 11.66 15.07 10.97
C LEU A 113 10.27 15.56 11.40
N GLU A 114 9.75 14.96 12.46
CA GLU A 114 8.41 15.24 12.96
C GLU A 114 8.29 16.68 13.48
N ASN A 115 7.15 17.31 13.22
CA ASN A 115 6.81 18.69 13.57
C ASN A 115 7.67 19.78 12.93
N VAL A 116 8.64 19.41 12.09
CA VAL A 116 9.45 20.33 11.30
C VAL A 116 9.12 20.22 9.82
N PHE A 117 9.20 18.99 9.28
CA PHE A 117 8.98 18.73 7.85
C PHE A 117 7.75 17.87 7.56
N SER A 118 7.24 17.14 8.56
CA SER A 118 6.00 16.38 8.46
C SER A 118 5.34 16.29 9.83
N ARG A 119 4.02 16.08 9.85
CA ARG A 119 3.28 15.76 11.08
C ARG A 119 2.90 14.28 11.04
N CYS A 120 2.75 13.67 12.22
CA CYS A 120 2.17 12.34 12.31
C CYS A 120 0.74 12.36 11.73
N VAL A 121 0.51 11.59 10.67
CA VAL A 121 -0.81 11.43 10.04
C VAL A 121 -1.21 9.96 10.12
N THR A 122 -2.40 9.72 10.62
CA THR A 122 -3.07 8.42 10.62
C THR A 122 -4.47 8.59 10.06
N LEU A 123 -5.08 7.48 9.67
CA LEU A 123 -6.45 7.39 9.21
C LEU A 123 -7.26 6.58 10.20
N GLN A 124 -8.54 6.94 10.29
CA GLN A 124 -9.52 6.24 11.11
C GLN A 124 -10.78 6.09 10.27
N CYS A 125 -11.36 4.89 10.26
CA CYS A 125 -12.64 4.64 9.64
C CYS A 125 -13.73 4.59 10.71
N SER A 126 -14.86 5.23 10.44
CA SER A 126 -16.05 5.07 11.28
C SER A 126 -16.79 3.80 10.88
N GLY A 127 -17.41 3.12 11.86
CA GLY A 127 -18.37 2.07 11.58
C GLY A 127 -19.52 2.60 10.69
N ASN A 128 -20.01 1.76 9.79
CA ASN A 128 -21.02 2.07 8.76
C ASN A 128 -20.59 3.12 7.72
N PHE A 129 -19.35 3.59 7.72
CA PHE A 129 -18.82 4.45 6.67
C PHE A 129 -18.11 3.62 5.59
N VAL A 130 -18.71 3.55 4.40
CA VAL A 130 -18.10 2.98 3.21
C VAL A 130 -17.74 4.11 2.25
N GLY A 131 -16.46 4.21 1.91
CA GLY A 131 -15.97 5.27 1.04
C GLY A 131 -14.49 5.58 1.27
N HIS A 132 -14.01 6.61 0.58
CA HIS A 132 -12.62 7.01 0.68
C HIS A 132 -12.38 8.06 1.75
N VAL A 133 -11.18 8.04 2.33
CA VAL A 133 -10.66 9.07 3.25
C VAL A 133 -9.31 9.57 2.76
N ARG A 134 -9.02 10.86 2.91
CA ARG A 134 -7.70 11.42 2.52
C ARG A 134 -6.68 11.15 3.61
N TYR A 135 -5.46 10.78 3.22
CA TYR A 135 -4.32 10.73 4.13
C TYR A 135 -3.88 12.17 4.48
N GLY A 136 -4.46 12.71 5.55
CA GLY A 136 -4.32 14.12 5.91
C GLY A 136 -4.82 15.03 4.79
N GLN A 137 -3.97 15.91 4.30
CA GLN A 137 -4.24 16.81 3.17
C GLN A 137 -3.68 16.30 1.83
N SER A 138 -3.26 15.03 1.78
CA SER A 138 -2.68 14.49 0.56
C SER A 138 -3.69 14.49 -0.59
N LEU A 139 -3.24 14.97 -1.74
CA LEU A 139 -3.92 14.78 -3.02
C LEU A 139 -3.48 13.48 -3.69
N ARG A 140 -2.61 12.69 -3.07
CA ARG A 140 -2.04 11.49 -3.67
C ARG A 140 -2.39 10.23 -2.90
N PHE A 141 -2.27 10.26 -1.57
CA PHE A 141 -2.54 9.12 -0.71
C PHE A 141 -3.93 9.22 -0.08
N TYR A 142 -4.67 8.13 -0.12
CA TYR A 142 -6.03 8.02 0.40
C TYR A 142 -6.30 6.58 0.83
N GLY A 143 -7.28 6.36 1.70
CA GLY A 143 -7.70 5.05 2.16
C GLY A 143 -9.12 4.70 1.72
N LEU A 144 -9.47 3.42 1.68
CA LEU A 144 -10.84 2.93 1.55
C LEU A 144 -11.30 2.35 2.89
N CYS A 145 -12.40 2.88 3.41
CA CYS A 145 -13.14 2.32 4.52
C CYS A 145 -14.23 1.38 4.00
N ASP A 146 -14.40 0.23 4.65
CA ASP A 146 -15.33 -0.84 4.28
C ASP A 146 -16.61 -0.87 5.15
N GLY A 147 -16.77 0.09 6.07
CA GLY A 147 -17.90 0.17 6.99
C GLY A 147 -17.75 -0.66 8.27
N THR A 148 -16.69 -1.45 8.43
CA THR A 148 -16.48 -2.26 9.65
C THR A 148 -15.84 -1.46 10.80
N GLY A 149 -15.29 -0.27 10.49
CA GLY A 149 -14.49 0.52 11.44
C GLY A 149 -13.04 0.05 11.57
N GLN A 150 -12.62 -0.94 10.78
CA GLN A 150 -11.22 -1.37 10.71
C GLN A 150 -10.35 -0.32 9.99
N ALA A 151 -9.03 -0.47 10.11
CA ALA A 151 -8.08 0.39 9.42
C ALA A 151 -8.33 0.38 7.90
N PRO A 152 -8.27 1.54 7.22
CA PRO A 152 -8.54 1.60 5.80
C PRO A 152 -7.47 0.90 4.97
N ILE A 153 -7.87 0.37 3.82
CA ILE A 153 -6.94 -0.10 2.79
C ILE A 153 -6.31 1.12 2.12
N MET A 154 -4.98 1.20 2.14
CA MET A 154 -4.24 2.34 1.62
C MET A 154 -4.08 2.30 0.10
N TYR A 155 -4.41 3.39 -0.57
CA TYR A 155 -4.21 3.61 -2.00
C TYR A 155 -3.35 4.85 -2.25
N LYS A 156 -2.85 4.95 -3.48
CA LYS A 156 -2.19 6.15 -3.96
C LYS A 156 -2.55 6.43 -5.41
N CYS A 157 -2.56 7.70 -5.79
CA CYS A 157 -2.65 8.08 -7.19
C CYS A 157 -1.31 7.87 -7.91
N PRO A 158 -1.34 7.59 -9.22
CA PRO A 158 -0.15 7.61 -10.06
C PRO A 158 0.56 8.96 -10.02
N ASN A 159 1.84 8.97 -10.37
CA ASN A 159 2.61 10.20 -10.58
C ASN A 159 1.87 11.11 -11.56
N ARG A 160 1.74 12.41 -11.22
CA ARG A 160 0.96 13.42 -11.96
C ARG A 160 -0.56 13.24 -11.93
N ALA A 161 -1.10 12.42 -11.03
CA ALA A 161 -2.53 12.37 -10.78
C ALA A 161 -2.88 12.92 -9.40
N ASN A 162 -4.05 13.55 -9.29
CA ASN A 162 -4.59 14.07 -8.04
C ASN A 162 -5.92 13.39 -7.70
N PHE A 163 -6.06 12.98 -6.45
CA PHE A 163 -7.27 12.44 -5.86
C PHE A 163 -8.26 13.56 -5.58
N ALA A 164 -9.49 13.40 -6.08
CA ALA A 164 -10.62 14.25 -5.78
C ALA A 164 -11.84 13.41 -5.42
N PHE A 165 -12.65 13.88 -4.47
CA PHE A 165 -13.95 13.28 -4.22
C PHE A 165 -14.90 13.61 -5.37
N ILE A 166 -15.73 12.63 -5.73
CA ILE A 166 -16.80 12.82 -6.70
C ILE A 166 -17.93 13.58 -5.99
N ALA A 167 -18.46 14.63 -6.62
CA ALA A 167 -19.49 15.46 -6.01
C ALA A 167 -20.73 14.63 -5.62
N GLY A 168 -21.13 14.72 -4.36
CA GLY A 168 -22.27 13.96 -3.82
C GLY A 168 -21.96 12.48 -3.50
N SER A 169 -20.70 12.06 -3.51
CA SER A 169 -20.28 10.70 -3.21
C SER A 169 -19.27 10.65 -2.05
N THR A 170 -19.26 9.54 -1.31
CA THR A 170 -18.17 9.22 -0.37
C THR A 170 -16.94 8.66 -1.10
N PHE A 171 -17.06 8.39 -2.40
CA PHE A 171 -15.99 7.92 -3.24
C PHE A 171 -15.31 9.06 -4.01
N GLY A 172 -14.13 8.76 -4.52
CA GLY A 172 -13.26 9.70 -5.19
C GLY A 172 -12.40 8.95 -6.18
N GLU A 173 -11.76 9.69 -7.07
CA GLU A 173 -10.95 9.14 -8.16
C GLU A 173 -9.68 9.95 -8.37
N CYS A 174 -8.67 9.28 -8.95
CA CYS A 174 -7.42 9.91 -9.36
C CYS A 174 -7.57 10.44 -10.79
N SER A 175 -7.44 11.76 -10.96
CA SER A 175 -7.41 12.40 -12.27
C SER A 175 -5.98 12.61 -12.74
N TYR A 176 -5.56 11.93 -13.82
CA TYR A 176 -4.23 12.09 -14.41
C TYR A 176 -4.09 13.42 -15.17
N LEU A 177 -2.99 14.13 -14.93
CA LEU A 177 -2.67 15.41 -15.57
C LEU A 177 -1.69 15.19 -16.72
N CYS A 178 -2.21 15.17 -17.94
CA CYS A 178 -1.42 15.06 -19.16
C CYS A 178 -0.42 16.23 -19.30
N PRO A 179 0.89 15.96 -19.38
CA PRO A 179 1.87 17.01 -19.60
C PRO A 179 1.88 17.50 -21.06
N ALA A 180 1.70 16.59 -22.02
CA ALA A 180 1.52 16.87 -23.44
C ALA A 180 0.75 15.71 -24.10
N GLN A 181 0.55 15.76 -25.41
CA GLN A 181 0.04 14.61 -26.18
C GLN A 181 1.12 13.52 -26.25
N GLY A 182 0.74 12.26 -26.03
CA GLY A 182 1.64 11.11 -26.06
C GLY A 182 1.26 10.01 -25.06
N ASN A 183 2.07 8.95 -24.99
CA ASN A 183 1.88 7.86 -24.04
C ASN A 183 2.82 8.02 -22.85
N TYR A 184 2.28 7.87 -21.64
CA TYR A 184 3.00 8.05 -20.38
C TYR A 184 2.82 6.85 -19.46
N PRO A 185 3.87 6.43 -18.73
CA PRO A 185 3.79 5.28 -17.85
C PRO A 185 2.77 5.50 -16.73
N ASN A 186 2.01 4.45 -16.39
CA ASN A 186 1.30 4.43 -15.12
C ASN A 186 2.26 3.96 -14.03
N SER A 187 2.60 4.85 -13.08
CA SER A 187 3.52 4.51 -12.00
C SER A 187 2.97 3.52 -10.97
N ASN A 188 1.66 3.31 -10.97
CA ASN A 188 1.01 2.38 -10.05
C ASN A 188 0.97 0.95 -10.58
N ASP A 189 0.90 0.79 -11.90
CA ASP A 189 0.76 -0.49 -12.56
C ASP A 189 1.47 -0.46 -13.93
N PRO A 190 2.62 -1.17 -14.07
CA PRO A 190 3.40 -1.19 -15.29
C PRO A 190 2.71 -1.91 -16.45
N ALA A 191 1.63 -2.68 -16.19
CA ALA A 191 0.80 -3.28 -17.23
C ALA A 191 -0.18 -2.28 -17.87
N THR A 192 -0.14 -1.00 -17.46
CA THR A 192 -1.00 0.05 -18.03
C THR A 192 -0.22 1.33 -18.31
N TYR A 193 -0.81 2.19 -19.14
CA TYR A 193 -0.26 3.51 -19.44
C TYR A 193 -1.38 4.53 -19.70
N PHE A 194 -1.03 5.81 -19.60
CA PHE A 194 -1.92 6.92 -19.93
C PHE A 194 -1.66 7.39 -21.36
N GLN A 195 -2.66 7.27 -22.23
CA GLN A 195 -2.63 7.87 -23.56
C GLN A 195 -3.25 9.25 -23.50
N CYS A 196 -2.43 10.29 -23.63
CA CYS A 196 -2.86 11.69 -23.65
C CYS A 196 -3.08 12.17 -25.08
N PHE A 197 -4.24 12.79 -25.33
CA PHE A 197 -4.64 13.28 -26.65
C PHE A 197 -5.43 14.59 -26.53
N TRP A 198 -5.43 15.39 -27.60
CA TRP A 198 -6.25 16.59 -27.67
C TRP A 198 -7.70 16.25 -27.98
N ALA A 199 -8.61 16.75 -27.15
CA ALA A 199 -10.05 16.73 -27.40
C ALA A 199 -10.63 18.10 -27.03
N ASN A 200 -11.29 18.78 -27.97
CA ASN A 200 -11.90 20.10 -27.78
C ASN A 200 -10.92 21.14 -27.17
N ARG A 201 -9.70 21.22 -27.72
CA ARG A 201 -8.62 22.12 -27.24
C ARG A 201 -8.22 21.91 -25.78
N ARG A 202 -8.50 20.74 -25.20
CA ARG A 202 -8.04 20.32 -23.87
C ARG A 202 -7.39 18.95 -23.96
N LEU A 203 -6.30 18.75 -23.23
CA LEU A 203 -5.73 17.42 -23.10
C LEU A 203 -6.65 16.53 -22.25
N ARG A 204 -6.95 15.35 -22.78
CA ARG A 204 -7.66 14.26 -22.10
C ARG A 204 -6.75 13.04 -22.09
N TYR A 205 -7.08 12.05 -21.25
CA TYR A 205 -6.38 10.78 -21.23
C TYR A 205 -7.35 9.60 -21.32
N ASN A 206 -6.85 8.51 -21.89
CA ASN A 206 -7.37 7.17 -21.69
C ASN A 206 -6.38 6.38 -20.85
N LEU A 207 -6.89 5.53 -19.95
CA LEU A 207 -6.08 4.48 -19.33
C LEU A 207 -6.09 3.27 -20.28
N VAL A 208 -4.93 2.82 -20.72
CA VAL A 208 -4.79 1.73 -21.68
C VAL A 208 -4.04 0.57 -21.04
N HIS A 209 -4.58 -0.63 -21.16
CA HIS A 209 -3.92 -1.87 -20.75
C HIS A 209 -2.96 -2.36 -21.83
N CYS A 210 -1.77 -2.77 -21.42
CA CYS A 210 -0.87 -3.51 -22.28
C CYS A 210 -1.45 -4.91 -22.60
N PRO A 211 -1.07 -5.50 -23.74
CA PRO A 211 -1.32 -6.90 -23.99
C PRO A 211 -0.77 -7.78 -22.85
N VAL A 212 -1.39 -8.95 -22.66
CA VAL A 212 -1.06 -9.86 -21.55
C VAL A 212 0.44 -10.19 -21.55
N GLY A 213 1.08 -10.02 -20.39
CA GLY A 213 2.50 -10.32 -20.18
C GLY A 213 3.47 -9.20 -20.59
N LEU A 214 2.97 -8.13 -21.22
CA LEU A 214 3.81 -6.97 -21.60
C LEU A 214 3.69 -5.84 -20.56
N THR A 215 4.73 -5.02 -20.49
CA THR A 215 4.75 -3.82 -19.63
C THR A 215 5.09 -2.59 -20.44
N PHE A 216 4.63 -1.42 -19.99
CA PHE A 216 4.88 -0.19 -20.72
C PHE A 216 6.34 0.24 -20.61
N ASN A 217 7.01 0.37 -21.76
CA ASN A 217 8.37 0.88 -21.83
C ASN A 217 8.36 2.40 -21.97
N SER A 218 8.76 3.13 -20.93
CA SER A 218 8.72 4.59 -20.91
C SER A 218 9.66 5.26 -21.92
N ARG A 219 10.73 4.58 -22.34
CA ARG A 219 11.69 5.10 -23.34
C ARG A 219 11.13 4.95 -24.75
N LEU A 220 10.47 3.84 -25.03
CA LEU A 220 9.91 3.52 -26.34
C LEU A 220 8.48 4.04 -26.50
N GLN A 221 7.80 4.35 -25.40
CA GLN A 221 6.41 4.82 -25.32
C GLN A 221 5.35 3.82 -25.84
N TYR A 222 5.66 2.53 -25.78
CA TYR A 222 4.74 1.43 -26.07
C TYR A 222 5.05 0.20 -25.20
N CYS A 223 4.16 -0.80 -25.20
CA CYS A 223 4.30 -2.00 -24.39
C CYS A 223 5.32 -2.99 -24.99
N THR A 224 6.22 -3.52 -24.16
CA THR A 224 7.25 -4.51 -24.52
C THR A 224 7.35 -5.63 -23.51
#